data_AF-Q88KM3-F1
#
_entry.id   AF-Q88KM3-F1
#
_cell.length_a   1.000
_cell.length_b   1.000
_cell.length_c   1.000
_cell.angle_alpha   90.00
_cell.angle_beta   90.00
_cell.angle_gamma   90.00
#
_symmetry.space_group_name_H-M   'P 1'
#
loop_
_entity.id
_entity.type
_entity.pdbx_description
1 polymer ?
#
loop_
_entity_poly.entity_id
_entity_poly.type
_entity_poly.pdbx_seq_one_letter_code
_entity_poly.pdbx_strand_id
1 'polypeptide(L)'
;MTSPRGIFRYPALTKPDFGTDEYPKPDGEYKVTLILTQEEAAPLLAKLEPLHEAAIENGREEFKKLKIEARKKLKDVTVQPLFTEEYDKETEEPTGRLFFNIKMAASGKSKKDGSVWTRKPALFDAKGKPLLKVPDIWGGTEGKVSFEVAPYFIPGTALAGIKLRLNAVQVIELRSGGNKSAGEYGFGEEEGGFDAESVAEQEQEEKDEFEEEEEGGESNTYEEDF
;
A
#
# COMPACT_ATOMS: atom_id res chain seq x y z
N MET A 1 11.38 8.99 -5.75
CA MET A 1 12.31 8.09 -5.02
C MET A 1 11.66 6.72 -4.89
N THR A 2 12.43 5.65 -4.73
CA THR A 2 11.91 4.29 -4.53
C THR A 2 12.59 3.66 -3.32
N SER A 3 11.82 2.97 -2.49
CA SER A 3 12.33 2.27 -1.31
C SER A 3 13.10 0.99 -1.69
N PRO A 4 13.91 0.46 -0.75
CA PRO A 4 14.28 -0.96 -0.70
C PRO A 4 13.03 -1.87 -0.66
N ARG A 5 13.25 -3.18 -0.88
CA ARG A 5 12.23 -4.21 -0.61
C ARG A 5 12.00 -4.25 0.90
N GLY A 6 10.75 -4.27 1.32
CA GLY A 6 10.38 -4.36 2.73
C GLY A 6 8.97 -4.89 2.93
N ILE A 7 8.59 -5.04 4.19
CA ILE A 7 7.30 -5.62 4.59
C ILE A 7 6.27 -4.50 4.71
N PHE A 8 5.06 -4.73 4.20
CA PHE A 8 3.96 -3.80 4.33
C PHE A 8 3.18 -4.03 5.62
N ARG A 9 2.86 -2.93 6.29
CA ARG A 9 1.99 -2.89 7.46
C ARG A 9 0.85 -1.92 7.23
N TYR A 10 -0.36 -2.35 7.60
CA TYR A 10 -1.62 -1.64 7.39
C TYR A 10 -1.78 -1.03 5.97
N PRO A 11 -1.56 -1.80 4.89
CA PRO A 11 -1.75 -1.29 3.54
C PRO A 11 -3.22 -0.94 3.28
N ALA A 12 -3.47 0.29 2.87
CA ALA A 12 -4.70 0.74 2.23
C ALA A 12 -4.30 1.24 0.83
N LEU A 13 -4.09 0.29 -0.08
CA LEU A 13 -3.53 0.53 -1.42
C LEU A 13 -4.56 0.30 -2.53
N THR A 14 -5.53 -0.59 -2.30
CA THR A 14 -6.60 -0.93 -3.24
C THR A 14 -7.82 -0.03 -3.05
N LYS A 15 -8.16 0.25 -1.79
CA LYS A 15 -9.25 1.14 -1.36
C LYS A 15 -8.70 2.23 -0.43
N PRO A 16 -9.20 3.46 -0.53
CA PRO A 16 -8.77 4.55 0.35
C PRO A 16 -9.30 4.35 1.77
N ASP A 17 -8.47 4.71 2.75
CA ASP A 17 -8.82 4.78 4.17
C ASP A 17 -9.50 6.11 4.48
N PHE A 18 -10.78 6.07 4.86
CA PHE A 18 -11.56 7.24 5.27
C PHE A 18 -11.48 7.55 6.77
N GLY A 19 -10.62 6.86 7.51
CA GLY A 19 -10.46 7.04 8.94
C GLY A 19 -11.58 6.38 9.75
N THR A 20 -11.77 6.88 10.97
CA THR A 20 -12.82 6.45 11.90
C THR A 20 -13.74 7.63 12.21
N ASP A 21 -14.84 7.39 12.92
CA ASP A 21 -15.74 8.47 13.33
C ASP A 21 -15.04 9.51 14.23
N GLU A 22 -14.07 9.08 15.05
CA GLU A 22 -13.28 9.97 15.91
C GLU A 22 -12.18 10.71 15.12
N TYR A 23 -11.63 10.10 14.08
CA TYR A 23 -10.58 10.65 13.24
C TYR A 23 -10.92 10.55 11.75
N PRO A 24 -11.94 11.29 11.28
CA PRO A 24 -12.43 11.17 9.92
C PRO A 24 -11.43 11.75 8.92
N LYS A 25 -11.29 11.07 7.78
CA LYS A 25 -10.52 11.51 6.61
C LYS A 25 -11.48 11.64 5.42
N PRO A 26 -12.25 12.74 5.32
CA PRO A 26 -13.30 12.88 4.31
C PRO A 26 -12.79 12.77 2.87
N ASP A 27 -11.55 13.21 2.63
CA ASP A 27 -10.91 13.13 1.32
C ASP A 27 -10.29 11.75 1.01
N GLY A 28 -10.29 10.82 1.98
CA GLY A 28 -9.67 9.51 1.90
C GLY A 28 -8.14 9.55 1.81
N GLU A 29 -7.48 8.48 2.25
CA GLU A 29 -6.03 8.35 2.18
C GLU A 29 -5.64 6.93 1.73
N TYR A 30 -4.86 6.82 0.67
CA TYR A 30 -4.07 5.61 0.42
C TYR A 30 -2.82 5.66 1.28
N LYS A 31 -2.51 4.57 1.97
CA LYS A 31 -1.35 4.52 2.88
C LYS A 31 -0.72 3.15 2.91
N VAL A 32 0.56 3.12 3.24
CA VAL A 32 1.26 1.91 3.65
C VAL A 32 2.37 2.30 4.62
N THR A 33 2.54 1.51 5.66
CA THR A 33 3.74 1.58 6.50
C THR A 33 4.73 0.56 5.95
N LEU A 34 5.87 1.03 5.45
CA LEU A 34 6.98 0.16 5.03
C LEU A 34 7.86 -0.15 6.23
N ILE A 35 8.04 -1.43 6.51
CA ILE A 35 8.95 -1.94 7.53
C ILE A 35 10.26 -2.34 6.87
N LEU A 36 11.36 -1.84 7.41
CA LEU A 36 12.73 -2.20 7.04
C LEU A 36 13.53 -2.46 8.31
N THR A 37 14.51 -3.35 8.25
CA THR A 37 15.58 -3.38 9.25
C THR A 37 16.47 -2.14 9.11
N GLN A 38 17.29 -1.86 10.12
CA GLN A 38 18.24 -0.75 10.07
C GLN A 38 19.23 -0.87 8.89
N GLU A 39 19.70 -2.08 8.58
CA GLU A 39 20.61 -2.34 7.46
C GLU A 39 19.93 -2.10 6.11
N GLU A 40 18.72 -2.61 5.92
CA GLU A 40 17.95 -2.41 4.69
C GLU A 40 17.59 -0.93 4.49
N ALA A 41 17.35 -0.20 5.57
CA ALA A 41 16.98 1.21 5.54
C ALA A 41 18.17 2.14 5.25
N ALA A 42 19.41 1.75 5.56
CA ALA A 42 20.60 2.57 5.38
C ALA A 42 20.69 3.31 4.02
N PRO A 43 20.52 2.66 2.85
CA PRO A 43 20.56 3.34 1.54
C PRO A 43 19.40 4.33 1.33
N LEU A 44 18.28 4.14 2.02
CA LEU A 44 17.15 5.07 1.98
C LEU A 44 17.41 6.27 2.89
N LEU A 45 17.90 6.04 4.10
CA LEU A 45 18.23 7.08 5.08
C LEU A 45 19.27 8.04 4.53
N ALA A 46 20.34 7.53 3.91
CA ALA A 46 21.36 8.37 3.26
C ALA A 46 20.80 9.35 2.21
N LYS A 47 19.64 9.05 1.63
CA LYS A 47 18.94 9.95 0.69
C LYS A 47 17.93 10.87 1.36
N LEU A 48 17.32 10.44 2.47
CA LEU A 48 16.28 11.17 3.17
C LEU A 48 16.84 12.18 4.19
N GLU A 49 17.93 11.86 4.86
CA GLU A 49 18.60 12.71 5.86
C GLU A 49 18.88 14.12 5.35
N PRO A 50 19.56 14.35 4.20
CA PRO A 50 19.81 15.71 3.74
C PRO A 50 18.53 16.47 3.37
N LEU A 51 17.50 15.77 2.88
CA LEU A 51 16.20 16.36 2.58
C LEU A 51 15.44 16.74 3.85
N HIS A 52 15.61 15.95 4.91
CA HIS A 52 15.03 16.16 6.22
C HIS A 52 15.67 17.33 6.94
N GLU A 53 17.00 17.40 6.96
CA GLU A 53 17.75 18.54 7.49
C GLU A 53 17.34 19.85 6.78
N ALA A 54 17.27 19.85 5.45
CA ALA A 54 16.79 20.99 4.68
C ALA A 54 15.33 21.35 5.03
N ALA A 55 14.46 20.37 5.27
CA ALA A 55 13.08 20.61 5.68
C ALA A 55 12.97 21.20 7.10
N ILE A 56 13.83 20.77 8.02
CA ILE A 56 13.91 21.33 9.38
C ILE A 56 14.34 22.79 9.31
N GLU A 57 15.37 23.11 8.51
CA GLU A 57 15.83 24.49 8.39
C GLU A 57 14.77 25.39 7.75
N ASN A 58 14.09 24.92 6.70
CA ASN A 58 12.92 25.61 6.16
C ASN A 58 11.82 25.79 7.21
N GLY A 59 11.59 24.78 8.07
CA GLY A 59 10.65 24.85 9.18
C GLY A 59 11.02 25.91 10.21
N ARG A 60 12.31 26.11 10.50
CA ARG A 60 12.80 27.19 11.37
C ARG A 60 12.56 28.56 10.75
N GLU A 61 12.75 28.70 9.43
CA GLU A 61 12.43 29.93 8.71
C GLU A 61 10.91 30.22 8.73
N GLU A 62 10.07 29.22 8.53
CA GLU A 62 8.61 29.36 8.66
C GLU A 62 8.18 29.68 10.10
N PHE A 63 8.85 29.11 11.11
CA PHE A 63 8.58 29.39 12.51
C PHE A 63 8.85 30.86 12.86
N LYS A 64 9.92 31.46 12.32
CA LYS A 64 10.24 32.89 12.51
C LYS A 64 9.12 33.82 11.99
N LYS A 65 8.37 33.38 10.97
CA LYS A 65 7.24 34.13 10.37
C LYS A 65 5.96 34.07 11.22
N LEU A 66 5.91 33.21 12.25
CA LEU A 66 4.76 33.13 13.15
C LEU A 66 4.66 34.36 14.07
N LYS A 67 3.42 34.66 14.48
CA LYS A 67 3.13 35.70 15.49
C LYS A 67 3.92 35.45 16.77
N ILE A 68 4.32 36.53 17.44
CA ILE A 68 5.15 36.47 18.66
C ILE A 68 4.49 35.60 19.75
N GLU A 69 3.18 35.71 19.93
CA GLU A 69 2.42 34.91 20.91
C GLU A 69 2.53 33.41 20.62
N ALA A 70 2.40 33.02 19.35
CA ALA A 70 2.55 31.63 18.93
C ALA A 70 3.98 31.13 19.16
N ARG A 71 4.99 31.94 18.81
CA ARG A 71 6.40 31.60 19.08
C ARG A 71 6.70 31.44 20.57
N LYS A 72 6.17 32.32 21.43
CA LYS A 72 6.33 32.20 22.89
C LYS A 72 5.68 30.94 23.46
N LYS A 73 4.53 30.53 22.92
CA LYS A 73 3.83 29.32 23.36
C LYS A 73 4.53 28.04 22.89
N LEU A 74 4.93 27.99 21.63
CA LEU A 74 5.52 26.82 20.98
C LEU A 74 7.01 26.67 21.31
N LYS A 75 7.68 27.76 21.69
CA LYS A 75 9.09 27.89 22.07
C LYS A 75 10.06 27.65 20.92
N ASP A 76 9.98 26.51 20.24
CA ASP A 76 10.86 26.14 19.13
C ASP A 76 10.14 25.19 18.15
N VAL A 77 10.80 24.92 17.02
CA VAL A 77 10.38 23.92 16.04
C VAL A 77 10.47 22.52 16.64
N THR A 78 9.37 21.77 16.53
CA THR A 78 9.36 20.33 16.79
C THR A 78 9.74 19.60 15.52
N VAL A 79 10.66 18.65 15.60
CA VAL A 79 11.10 17.86 14.43
C VAL A 79 10.30 16.58 14.36
N GLN A 80 9.66 16.33 13.23
CA GLN A 80 9.06 15.02 12.91
C GLN A 80 10.18 14.05 12.53
N PRO A 81 10.32 12.89 13.21
CA PRO A 81 11.28 11.86 12.83
C PRO A 81 11.04 11.29 11.42
N LEU A 82 12.10 10.84 10.76
CA LEU A 82 12.07 10.18 9.44
C LEU A 82 11.28 8.86 9.47
N PHE A 83 11.40 8.13 10.57
CA PHE A 83 10.79 6.84 10.83
C PHE A 83 10.41 6.74 12.30
N THR A 84 9.63 5.73 12.64
CA THR A 84 9.42 5.32 14.04
C THR A 84 10.05 3.95 14.24
N GLU A 85 10.66 3.73 15.39
CA GLU A 85 11.19 2.43 15.77
C GLU A 85 10.06 1.53 16.32
N GLU A 86 10.12 0.25 16.00
CA GLU A 86 9.30 -0.76 16.67
C GLU A 86 9.97 -1.16 17.97
N TYR A 87 9.23 -1.03 19.07
CA TYR A 87 9.64 -1.50 20.39
C TYR A 87 8.89 -2.77 20.74
N ASP A 88 9.58 -3.68 21.42
CA ASP A 88 8.96 -4.84 22.04
C ASP A 88 8.02 -4.37 23.16
N LYS A 89 6.83 -4.98 23.23
CA LYS A 89 5.78 -4.53 24.16
C LYS A 89 6.06 -4.93 25.61
N GLU A 90 6.87 -5.96 25.84
CA GLU A 90 7.19 -6.47 27.17
C GLU A 90 8.49 -5.89 27.69
N THR A 91 9.53 -5.82 26.84
CA THR A 91 10.85 -5.34 27.26
C THR A 91 11.06 -3.85 27.05
N GLU A 92 10.20 -3.18 26.26
CA GLU A 92 10.35 -1.78 25.83
C GLU A 92 11.66 -1.50 25.05
N GLU A 93 12.34 -2.55 24.59
CA GLU A 93 13.58 -2.43 23.82
C GLU A 93 13.31 -2.32 22.31
N PRO A 94 14.16 -1.61 21.56
CA PRO A 94 14.01 -1.51 20.11
C PRO A 94 14.25 -2.88 19.45
N THR A 95 13.32 -3.29 18.60
CA THR A 95 13.41 -4.55 17.83
C THR A 95 14.35 -4.47 16.62
N GLY A 96 14.86 -3.28 16.30
CA GLY A 96 15.68 -3.01 15.11
C GLY A 96 14.88 -2.79 13.82
N ARG A 97 13.54 -2.81 13.89
CA ARG A 97 12.66 -2.52 12.75
C ARG A 97 12.24 -1.06 12.74
N LEU A 98 12.35 -0.45 11.55
CA LEU A 98 12.03 0.94 11.29
C LEU A 98 10.77 1.03 10.43
N PHE A 99 9.87 1.95 10.79
CA PHE A 99 8.60 2.16 10.10
C PHE A 99 8.58 3.48 9.37
N PHE A 100 8.35 3.41 8.06
CA PHE A 100 8.18 4.56 7.18
C PHE A 100 6.72 4.67 6.77
N ASN A 101 6.05 5.74 7.20
CA ASN A 101 4.65 6.00 6.85
C ASN A 101 4.58 6.76 5.51
N ILE A 102 4.05 6.10 4.48
CA ILE A 102 3.98 6.62 3.11
C ILE A 102 2.51 6.75 2.71
N LYS A 103 2.09 7.93 2.24
CA LYS A 103 0.67 8.32 2.15
C LYS A 103 0.34 9.11 0.89
N MET A 104 -0.87 8.96 0.36
CA MET A 104 -1.44 9.73 -0.74
C MET A 104 -2.89 10.10 -0.39
N ALA A 105 -3.26 11.37 -0.53
CA ALA A 105 -4.68 11.74 -0.45
C ALA A 105 -5.43 11.16 -1.67
N ALA A 106 -6.57 10.52 -1.42
CA ALA A 106 -7.35 9.85 -2.46
C ALA A 106 -8.17 10.85 -3.28
N SER A 107 -8.55 11.97 -2.68
CA SER A 107 -9.27 13.05 -3.34
C SER A 107 -8.94 14.41 -2.71
N GLY A 108 -9.53 15.46 -3.27
CA GLY A 108 -9.49 16.79 -2.68
C GLY A 108 -10.01 17.85 -3.63
N LYS A 109 -9.86 19.11 -3.23
CA LYS A 109 -10.19 20.28 -4.07
C LYS A 109 -8.93 21.05 -4.46
N SER A 110 -8.84 21.40 -5.73
CA SER A 110 -7.79 22.27 -6.24
C SER A 110 -7.92 23.67 -5.63
N LYS A 111 -6.82 24.18 -5.06
CA LYS A 111 -6.79 25.55 -4.53
C LYS A 111 -6.82 26.62 -5.63
N LYS A 112 -6.54 26.24 -6.88
CA LYS A 112 -6.44 27.18 -8.01
C LYS A 112 -7.81 27.50 -8.62
N ASP A 113 -8.64 26.48 -8.80
CA ASP A 113 -9.91 26.58 -9.52
C ASP A 113 -11.10 25.93 -8.80
N GLY A 114 -10.87 25.34 -7.62
CA GLY A 114 -11.91 24.67 -6.83
C GLY A 114 -12.36 23.31 -7.39
N SER A 115 -11.77 22.84 -8.49
CA SER A 115 -12.13 21.56 -9.10
C SER A 115 -11.84 20.39 -8.15
N VAL A 116 -12.75 19.41 -8.13
CA VAL A 116 -12.57 18.16 -7.37
C VAL A 116 -11.66 17.24 -8.18
N TRP A 117 -10.70 16.62 -7.52
CA TRP A 117 -9.81 15.63 -8.12
C TRP A 117 -9.83 14.34 -7.31
N THR A 118 -9.54 13.23 -7.98
CA THR A 118 -9.30 11.93 -7.36
C THR A 118 -7.99 11.35 -7.89
N ARG A 119 -7.31 10.55 -7.07
CA ARG A 119 -6.05 9.88 -7.39
C ARG A 119 -6.02 8.52 -6.73
N LYS A 120 -5.26 7.60 -7.32
CA LYS A 120 -4.94 6.29 -6.75
C LYS A 120 -3.48 5.94 -7.04
N PRO A 121 -2.80 5.18 -6.18
CA PRO A 121 -1.45 4.72 -6.48
C PRO A 121 -1.46 3.78 -7.68
N ALA A 122 -0.40 3.83 -8.49
CA ALA A 122 -0.18 2.83 -9.53
C ALA A 122 0.35 1.54 -8.87
N LEU A 123 -0.22 0.39 -9.23
CA LEU A 123 0.12 -0.90 -8.63
C LEU A 123 0.70 -1.83 -9.69
N PHE A 124 1.81 -2.47 -9.37
CA PHE A 124 2.57 -3.32 -10.28
C PHE A 124 2.89 -4.67 -9.62
N ASP A 125 3.00 -5.72 -10.42
CA ASP A 125 3.48 -7.02 -9.99
C ASP A 125 5.02 -7.07 -9.84
N ALA A 126 5.55 -8.23 -9.44
CA ALA A 126 6.99 -8.43 -9.27
C ALA A 126 7.79 -8.22 -10.57
N LYS A 127 7.15 -8.39 -11.73
CA LYS A 127 7.72 -8.21 -13.08
C LYS A 127 7.57 -6.78 -13.60
N GLY A 128 6.97 -5.88 -12.80
CA GLY A 128 6.74 -4.48 -13.18
C GLY A 128 5.55 -4.29 -14.13
N LYS A 129 4.67 -5.29 -14.27
CA LYS A 129 3.46 -5.16 -15.08
C LYS A 129 2.34 -4.53 -14.26
N PRO A 130 1.55 -3.60 -14.82
CA PRO A 130 0.41 -3.02 -14.13
C PRO A 130 -0.60 -4.09 -13.70
N LEU A 131 -1.07 -4.01 -12.46
CA LEU A 131 -2.16 -4.86 -11.96
C LEU A 131 -3.51 -4.31 -12.44
N LEU A 132 -4.09 -4.95 -13.47
CA LEU A 132 -5.41 -4.59 -13.99
C LEU A 132 -6.54 -5.02 -13.04
N LYS A 133 -6.42 -6.24 -12.50
CA LYS A 133 -7.23 -6.74 -11.40
C LYS A 133 -6.33 -6.76 -10.16
N VAL A 134 -6.67 -5.94 -9.18
CA VAL A 134 -5.84 -5.74 -7.99
C VAL A 134 -6.37 -6.67 -6.89
N PRO A 135 -5.60 -7.69 -6.47
CA PRO A 135 -5.97 -8.51 -5.33
C PRO A 135 -5.90 -7.69 -4.05
N ASP A 136 -6.58 -8.12 -2.99
CA ASP A 136 -6.42 -7.48 -1.68
C ASP A 136 -4.99 -7.68 -1.17
N ILE A 137 -4.33 -6.55 -0.87
CA ILE A 137 -2.95 -6.52 -0.37
C ILE A 137 -3.02 -6.43 1.14
N TRP A 138 -2.57 -7.47 1.84
CA TRP A 138 -2.61 -7.52 3.31
C TRP A 138 -1.26 -7.20 3.95
N GLY A 139 -1.30 -6.93 5.26
CA GLY A 139 -0.08 -6.81 6.07
C GLY A 139 0.78 -8.08 5.96
N GLY A 140 2.10 -7.92 5.94
CA GLY A 140 3.04 -9.00 5.67
C GLY A 140 3.39 -9.15 4.18
N THR A 141 2.66 -8.50 3.26
CA THR A 141 3.06 -8.43 1.85
C THR A 141 4.44 -7.79 1.73
N GLU A 142 5.30 -8.33 0.87
CA GLU A 142 6.59 -7.73 0.56
C GLU A 142 6.54 -6.96 -0.75
N GLY A 143 7.18 -5.80 -0.77
CA GLY A 143 7.23 -4.98 -1.97
C GLY A 143 8.13 -3.76 -1.85
N LYS A 144 8.05 -2.92 -2.87
CA LYS A 144 8.73 -1.62 -2.94
C LYS A 144 7.72 -0.52 -3.13
N VAL A 145 8.01 0.65 -2.57
CA VAL A 145 7.15 1.82 -2.63
C VAL A 145 7.88 2.94 -3.36
N SER A 146 7.25 3.48 -4.40
CA SER A 146 7.67 4.71 -5.06
C SER A 146 6.93 5.89 -4.44
N PHE A 147 7.68 6.94 -4.12
CA PHE A 147 7.15 8.13 -3.46
C PHE A 147 7.92 9.40 -3.81
N GLU A 148 7.26 10.54 -3.64
CA GLU A 148 7.85 11.89 -3.67
C GLU A 148 8.14 12.34 -2.24
N VAL A 149 9.25 13.04 -2.04
CA VAL A 149 9.60 13.66 -0.76
C VAL A 149 9.28 15.14 -0.83
N ALA A 150 8.51 15.66 0.12
CA ALA A 150 8.19 17.08 0.19
C ALA A 150 8.34 17.62 1.61
N PRO A 151 9.00 18.78 1.81
CA PRO A 151 9.07 19.41 3.12
C PRO A 151 7.69 19.88 3.56
N TYR A 152 7.48 19.97 4.87
CA TYR A 152 6.29 20.58 5.43
C TYR A 152 6.58 21.25 6.77
N PHE A 153 5.75 22.22 7.11
CA PHE A 153 5.69 22.86 8.41
C PHE A 153 4.22 23.00 8.82
N ILE A 154 3.88 22.66 10.07
CA ILE A 154 2.54 22.83 10.64
C ILE A 154 2.58 23.98 11.64
N PRO A 155 2.05 25.18 11.29
CA PRO A 155 2.10 26.35 12.16
C PRO A 155 1.54 26.15 13.56
N GLY A 156 0.47 25.35 13.69
CA GLY A 156 -0.23 25.15 14.97
C GLY A 156 0.57 24.36 16.01
N THR A 157 1.52 23.54 15.57
CA THR A 157 2.34 22.67 16.44
C THR A 157 3.84 22.94 16.29
N ALA A 158 4.23 23.91 15.44
CA ALA A 158 5.61 24.12 15.00
C ALA A 158 6.30 22.84 14.49
N LEU A 159 5.55 21.86 13.99
CA LEU A 159 6.10 20.59 13.54
C LEU A 159 6.67 20.72 12.13
N ALA A 160 7.96 20.43 11.97
CA ALA A 160 8.67 20.45 10.69
C ALA A 160 9.21 19.05 10.33
N GLY A 161 9.26 18.75 9.03
CA GLY A 161 9.87 17.53 8.55
C GLY A 161 9.54 17.29 7.08
N ILE A 162 9.59 16.02 6.67
CA ILE A 162 9.26 15.62 5.30
C ILE A 162 8.01 14.74 5.26
N LYS A 163 7.24 14.85 4.18
CA LYS A 163 6.17 13.93 3.82
C LYS A 163 6.67 12.99 2.75
N LEU A 164 6.39 11.69 2.93
CA LEU A 164 6.61 10.67 1.92
C LEU A 164 5.29 10.46 1.18
N ARG A 165 5.14 11.12 0.02
CA ARG A 165 3.92 11.08 -0.78
C ARG A 165 3.94 9.86 -1.69
N LEU A 166 3.08 8.89 -1.39
CA LEU A 166 2.93 7.67 -2.19
C LEU A 166 2.65 8.02 -3.65
N ASN A 167 3.28 7.31 -4.58
CA ASN A 167 3.02 7.39 -6.02
C ASN A 167 2.63 6.03 -6.60
N ALA A 168 3.44 5.01 -6.33
CA ALA A 168 3.25 3.66 -6.86
C ALA A 168 3.76 2.59 -5.90
N VAL A 169 3.27 1.36 -6.07
CA VAL A 169 3.71 0.19 -5.30
C VAL A 169 3.99 -0.97 -6.25
N GLN A 170 5.11 -1.64 -6.03
CA GLN A 170 5.43 -2.91 -6.66
C GLN A 170 5.27 -4.03 -5.63
N VAL A 171 4.34 -4.95 -5.87
CA VAL A 171 4.11 -6.14 -5.02
C VAL A 171 5.04 -7.24 -5.49
N ILE A 172 5.91 -7.72 -4.60
CA ILE A 172 6.88 -8.78 -4.91
C ILE A 172 6.37 -10.12 -4.40
N GLU A 173 5.91 -10.16 -3.15
CA GLU A 173 5.33 -11.36 -2.55
C GLU A 173 4.03 -10.97 -1.84
N LEU A 174 2.90 -11.36 -2.46
CA LEU A 174 1.58 -11.01 -1.96
C LEU A 174 1.19 -11.89 -0.77
N ARG A 175 0.79 -11.28 0.33
CA ARG A 175 0.04 -11.97 1.39
C ARG A 175 -1.46 -11.74 1.17
N SER A 176 -2.21 -12.83 1.06
CA SER A 176 -3.67 -12.83 1.10
C SER A 176 -4.14 -13.01 2.56
N GLY A 177 -5.16 -12.26 2.96
CA GLY A 177 -5.79 -12.39 4.26
C GLY A 177 -6.58 -13.69 4.32
N GLY A 178 -6.38 -14.47 5.38
CA GLY A 178 -7.16 -15.69 5.65
C GLY A 178 -6.46 -17.01 5.36
N ASN A 179 -5.25 -17.03 4.81
CA ASN A 179 -4.48 -18.28 4.67
C ASN A 179 -3.85 -18.68 6.01
N LYS A 180 -4.69 -19.08 6.96
CA LYS A 180 -4.30 -20.13 7.89
C LYS A 180 -4.22 -21.41 7.07
N SER A 181 -3.09 -22.09 7.13
CA SER A 181 -2.95 -23.42 6.55
C SER A 181 -4.01 -24.37 7.12
N ALA A 182 -4.33 -25.47 6.41
CA ALA A 182 -5.19 -26.53 6.92
C ALA A 182 -4.77 -26.95 8.35
N GLY A 183 -3.45 -27.08 8.57
CA GLY A 183 -2.87 -27.39 9.87
C GLY A 183 -3.15 -26.34 10.97
N GLU A 184 -3.22 -25.05 10.65
CA GLU A 184 -3.56 -23.99 11.62
C GLU A 184 -5.04 -24.01 12.05
N TYR A 185 -5.89 -24.68 11.28
CA TYR A 185 -7.25 -25.02 11.67
C TYR A 185 -7.37 -26.41 12.33
N GLY A 186 -6.26 -27.14 12.45
CA GLY A 186 -6.25 -28.53 12.93
C GLY A 186 -6.72 -29.55 11.90
N PHE A 187 -6.82 -29.17 10.63
CA PHE A 187 -7.16 -30.07 9.54
C PHE A 187 -5.89 -30.74 8.99
N GLY A 188 -5.96 -32.05 8.82
CA GLY A 188 -4.97 -32.86 8.10
C GLY A 188 -5.59 -33.48 6.86
N GLU A 189 -4.77 -34.20 6.10
CA GLU A 189 -5.25 -35.08 5.04
C GLU A 189 -6.09 -36.21 5.66
N GLU A 190 -7.27 -36.48 5.10
CA GLU A 190 -8.18 -37.55 5.52
C GLU A 190 -8.33 -38.53 4.35
N GLU A 191 -7.92 -39.78 4.54
CA GLU A 191 -8.01 -40.82 3.49
C GLU A 191 -9.46 -41.05 3.06
N GLY A 192 -9.71 -41.00 1.74
CA GLY A 192 -11.05 -41.21 1.17
C GLY A 192 -12.00 -40.01 1.28
N GLY A 193 -11.49 -38.83 1.65
CA GLY A 193 -12.24 -37.58 1.69
C GLY A 193 -12.55 -36.99 0.30
N PHE A 194 -13.33 -35.91 0.30
CA PHE A 194 -13.61 -35.14 -0.91
C PHE A 194 -12.34 -34.46 -1.43
N ASP A 195 -12.02 -34.72 -2.70
CA ASP A 195 -10.90 -34.11 -3.40
C ASP A 195 -11.41 -33.07 -4.40
N ALA A 196 -11.08 -31.81 -4.16
CA ALA A 196 -11.49 -30.72 -5.03
C ALA A 196 -10.79 -30.74 -6.40
N GLU A 197 -9.59 -31.35 -6.50
CA GLU A 197 -8.89 -31.52 -7.78
C GLU A 197 -9.66 -32.49 -8.67
N SER A 198 -10.24 -33.55 -8.10
CA SER A 198 -11.07 -34.51 -8.85
C SER A 198 -12.35 -33.91 -9.46
N VAL A 199 -12.90 -32.87 -8.83
CA VAL A 199 -14.08 -32.15 -9.37
C VAL A 199 -13.68 -31.19 -10.48
N ALA A 200 -12.52 -30.53 -10.35
CA ALA A 200 -12.01 -29.64 -11.38
C ALA A 200 -11.63 -30.40 -12.66
N GLU A 201 -11.10 -31.63 -12.54
CA GLU A 201 -10.83 -32.52 -13.67
C GLU A 201 -12.14 -32.96 -14.35
N GLN A 202 -13.18 -33.33 -13.60
CA GLN A 202 -14.49 -33.69 -14.15
C GLN A 202 -15.17 -32.54 -14.89
N GLU A 203 -15.14 -31.31 -14.37
CA GLU A 203 -15.71 -30.14 -15.05
C GLU A 203 -14.95 -29.76 -16.33
N GLN A 204 -13.69 -30.19 -16.46
CA GLN A 204 -12.87 -29.93 -17.63
C GLN A 204 -13.10 -31.02 -18.69
N GLU A 205 -13.22 -32.29 -18.29
CA GLU A 205 -13.64 -33.39 -19.17
C GLU A 205 -15.06 -33.17 -19.72
N GLU A 206 -16.03 -32.72 -18.91
CA GLU A 206 -17.40 -32.43 -19.37
C GLU A 206 -17.45 -31.24 -20.36
N LYS A 207 -16.51 -30.28 -20.28
CA LYS A 207 -16.42 -29.18 -21.24
C LYS A 207 -15.79 -29.60 -22.55
N ASP A 208 -14.77 -30.45 -22.49
CA ASP A 208 -14.11 -30.98 -23.68
C ASP A 208 -15.05 -31.94 -24.45
N GLU A 209 -15.91 -32.71 -23.76
CA GLU A 209 -16.96 -33.53 -24.40
C GLU A 209 -18.07 -32.69 -25.08
N PHE A 210 -18.43 -31.54 -24.51
CA PHE A 210 -19.47 -30.66 -25.08
C PHE A 210 -18.98 -29.89 -26.33
N GLU A 211 -17.67 -29.62 -26.42
CA GLU A 211 -17.08 -28.97 -27.61
C GLU A 211 -16.86 -29.96 -28.78
N GLU A 212 -16.65 -31.26 -28.52
CA GLU A 212 -16.57 -32.29 -29.59
C GLU A 212 -17.93 -32.62 -30.23
N GLU A 213 -19.06 -32.48 -29.52
CA GLU A 213 -20.40 -32.74 -30.09
C GLU A 213 -20.89 -31.64 -31.06
N GLU A 214 -20.43 -30.39 -30.94
CA GLU A 214 -20.84 -29.30 -31.85
C GLU A 214 -20.08 -29.27 -33.19
N GLU A 215 -18.90 -29.88 -33.31
CA GLU A 215 -18.17 -29.95 -34.60
C GLU A 215 -18.59 -31.13 -35.51
N GLY A 216 -19.43 -32.07 -35.01
CA GLY A 216 -19.88 -33.25 -35.76
C GLY A 216 -21.18 -33.10 -36.58
N GLY A 217 -21.84 -31.94 -36.53
CA GLY A 217 -23.12 -31.68 -37.21
C GLY A 217 -22.96 -31.23 -38.67
N GLU A 218 -22.78 -32.19 -39.59
CA GLU A 218 -22.69 -31.95 -41.03
C GLU A 218 -23.88 -31.17 -41.64
N SER A 219 -23.49 -30.34 -42.61
CA SER A 219 -24.25 -29.56 -43.58
C SER A 219 -25.59 -30.14 -44.03
N ASN A 220 -26.63 -29.30 -44.00
CA ASN A 220 -27.80 -29.46 -44.86
C ASN A 220 -27.76 -28.41 -45.99
N THR A 221 -27.33 -28.86 -47.16
CA THR A 221 -27.48 -28.17 -48.45
C THR A 221 -28.95 -28.09 -48.83
N TYR A 222 -29.46 -26.87 -49.07
CA TYR A 222 -30.77 -26.67 -49.66
C TYR A 222 -30.65 -26.73 -51.19
N GLU A 223 -31.15 -27.82 -51.78
CA GLU A 223 -31.45 -27.95 -53.21
C GLU A 223 -32.96 -27.75 -53.45
N GLU A 224 -33.25 -26.73 -54.27
CA GLU A 224 -34.31 -26.55 -55.30
C GLU A 224 -35.83 -26.57 -55.01
N ASP A 225 -36.46 -25.72 -55.86
CA ASP A 225 -37.82 -25.69 -56.41
C ASP A 225 -39.00 -25.05 -55.62
N PHE A 226 -39.33 -23.79 -55.98
CA PHE A 226 -40.51 -23.43 -56.81
C PHE A 226 -40.53 -21.94 -57.20
#